data_AF-A0A7W1W3D9-F1
#
_entry.id   AF-A0A7W1W3D9-F1
#
_cell.length_a   1.000
_cell.length_b   1.000
_cell.length_c   1.000
_cell.angle_alpha   90.00
_cell.angle_beta   90.00
_cell.angle_gamma   90.00
#
_symmetry.space_group_name_H-M   'P 1'
#
loop_
_entity.id
_entity.type
_entity.pdbx_description
1 polymer ?
#
loop_
_entity_poly.entity_id
_entity_poly.type
_entity_poly.pdbx_seq_one_letter_code
_entity_poly.pdbx_strand_id
1 'polypeptide(L)'
;MFIQMSGTGNFSSALKVGKFSETQAAIKDALRLNTGDAKLFYHAGMIARAGGDKTAAGEFINRALALNPQFDVLQATSARQILENLSR
;
A
#
# COMPACT_ATOMS: atom_id res chain seq x y z
N MET A 1 -11.27 -15.03 -41.18
CA MET A 1 -10.54 -15.74 -40.10
C MET A 1 -10.52 -14.80 -38.91
N PHE A 2 -11.42 -15.02 -37.94
CA PHE A 2 -11.57 -14.18 -36.75
C PHE A 2 -10.56 -14.62 -35.70
N ILE A 3 -9.69 -13.71 -35.25
CA ILE A 3 -8.85 -13.93 -34.08
C ILE A 3 -9.53 -13.24 -32.90
N GLN A 4 -10.22 -14.02 -32.06
CA GLN A 4 -10.57 -13.60 -30.71
C GLN A 4 -9.28 -13.49 -29.89
N MET A 5 -8.84 -12.26 -29.61
CA MET A 5 -7.89 -12.01 -28.53
C MET A 5 -8.69 -11.83 -27.24
N SER A 6 -8.90 -12.93 -26.53
CA SER A 6 -9.31 -12.92 -25.13
C SER A 6 -8.14 -12.38 -24.30
N GLY A 7 -8.12 -11.07 -24.10
CA GLY A 7 -7.19 -10.38 -23.20
C GLY A 7 -7.94 -9.81 -22.00
N THR A 8 -8.58 -10.66 -21.21
CA THR A 8 -9.12 -10.26 -19.91
C THR A 8 -7.97 -10.09 -18.93
N GLY A 9 -7.56 -8.84 -18.68
CA GLY A 9 -6.81 -8.48 -17.48
C GLY A 9 -5.66 -7.51 -17.76
N ASN A 10 -5.92 -6.20 -17.63
CA ASN A 10 -4.99 -5.25 -16.98
C ASN A 10 -5.51 -3.80 -16.92
N PHE A 11 -6.78 -3.56 -16.57
CA PHE A 11 -7.23 -2.20 -16.23
C PHE A 11 -6.82 -1.77 -14.81
N SER A 12 -6.26 -2.68 -14.00
CA SER A 12 -5.83 -2.39 -12.62
C SER A 12 -4.45 -1.75 -12.49
N SER A 13 -3.67 -1.63 -13.58
CA SER A 13 -2.30 -1.10 -13.54
C SER A 13 -2.19 0.38 -13.95
N ALA A 14 -3.12 0.90 -14.76
CA ALA A 14 -3.06 2.28 -15.24
C ALA A 14 -3.48 3.31 -14.18
N LEU A 15 -4.39 2.96 -13.26
CA LEU A 15 -4.77 3.82 -12.13
C LEU A 15 -3.68 3.90 -11.04
N LYS A 16 -2.77 2.92 -10.99
CA LYS A 16 -1.67 2.87 -10.02
C LYS A 16 -0.64 3.97 -10.30
N VAL A 17 -0.27 4.23 -11.55
CA VAL A 17 0.87 5.12 -11.84
C VAL A 17 0.65 6.57 -11.37
N GLY A 18 -0.60 7.05 -11.34
CA GLY A 18 -0.91 8.44 -10.96
C GLY A 18 -0.85 8.74 -9.45
N LYS A 19 -1.25 7.80 -8.59
CA LYS A 19 -1.28 8.00 -7.11
C LYS A 19 -0.02 7.52 -6.40
N PHE A 20 0.75 6.62 -7.03
CA PHE A 20 1.99 6.11 -6.46
C PHE A 20 3.07 7.20 -6.35
N SER A 21 3.09 8.16 -7.28
CA SER A 21 4.06 9.28 -7.23
C SER A 21 3.88 10.18 -6.01
N GLU A 22 2.63 10.47 -5.61
CA GLU A 22 2.33 11.29 -4.43
C GLU A 22 2.76 10.56 -3.15
N THR A 23 2.54 9.24 -3.09
CA THR A 23 2.96 8.47 -1.92
C THR A 23 4.47 8.24 -1.88
N GLN A 24 5.15 8.12 -3.02
CA GLN A 24 6.61 8.07 -3.05
C GLN A 24 7.25 9.34 -2.49
N ALA A 25 6.64 10.51 -2.72
CA ALA A 25 7.12 11.76 -2.13
C ALA A 25 7.00 11.75 -0.59
N ALA A 26 5.85 11.31 -0.06
CA ALA A 26 5.64 11.16 1.39
C ALA A 26 6.62 10.16 2.02
N ILE A 27 6.92 9.07 1.30
CA ILE A 27 7.93 8.09 1.72
C ILE A 27 9.32 8.71 1.74
N LYS A 28 9.67 9.46 0.69
CA LYS A 28 10.98 10.09 0.54
C LYS A 28 11.25 11.16 1.62
N ASP A 29 10.23 11.92 2.00
CA ASP A 29 10.35 12.90 3.08
C ASP A 29 10.51 12.26 4.46
N ALA A 30 9.92 11.11 4.70
CA ALA A 30 10.06 10.45 5.99
C ALA A 30 11.28 9.51 6.07
N LEU A 31 11.78 8.98 4.94
CA LEU A 31 13.13 8.40 4.86
C LEU A 31 14.21 9.40 5.29
N ARG A 32 14.00 10.69 5.01
CA ARG A 32 14.89 11.77 5.45
C ARG A 32 14.84 12.04 6.95
N LEU A 33 13.79 11.60 7.65
CA LEU A 33 13.56 11.88 9.08
C LEU A 33 13.97 10.73 10.01
N ASN A 34 14.46 9.61 9.48
CA ASN A 34 14.97 8.45 10.24
C ASN A 34 14.00 7.86 11.28
N THR A 35 12.70 8.14 11.15
CA THR A 35 11.66 7.72 12.08
C THR A 35 11.03 6.42 11.60
N GLY A 36 11.57 5.28 12.06
CA GLY A 36 10.88 3.98 12.10
C GLY A 36 10.21 3.57 10.79
N ASP A 37 11.01 3.26 9.77
CA ASP A 37 10.65 2.83 8.41
C ASP A 37 9.26 2.17 8.29
N ALA A 38 8.99 1.13 9.07
CA ALA A 38 7.73 0.40 9.01
C ALA A 38 6.49 1.18 9.51
N LYS A 39 6.61 2.06 10.52
CA LYS A 39 5.52 2.94 10.97
C LYS A 39 5.04 3.86 9.86
N LEU A 40 5.98 4.38 9.09
CA LEU A 40 5.68 5.28 8.00
C LEU A 40 4.85 4.60 6.91
N PHE A 41 5.27 3.40 6.48
CA PHE A 41 4.52 2.63 5.50
C PHE A 41 3.13 2.27 6.02
N TYR A 42 2.98 2.03 7.33
CA TYR A 42 1.65 1.85 7.93
C TYR A 42 0.79 3.11 7.80
N HIS A 43 1.32 4.28 8.13
CA HIS A 43 0.59 5.55 7.99
C HIS A 43 0.26 5.89 6.52
N ALA A 44 1.18 5.62 5.58
CA ALA A 44 0.93 5.79 4.15
C ALA A 44 -0.23 4.88 3.68
N GLY A 45 -0.26 3.63 4.13
CA GLY A 45 -1.35 2.71 3.82
C GLY A 45 -2.68 3.12 4.44
N MET A 46 -2.66 3.71 5.64
CA MET A 46 -3.84 4.29 6.28
C MET A 46 -4.40 5.49 5.50
N ILE A 47 -3.53 6.37 4.99
CA ILE A 47 -3.91 7.51 4.15
C ILE A 47 -4.50 7.02 2.83
N ALA A 48 -3.84 6.06 2.17
CA ALA A 48 -4.34 5.45 0.94
C ALA A 48 -5.74 4.82 1.14
N ARG A 49 -5.95 4.15 2.28
CA ARG A 49 -7.25 3.57 2.66
C ARG A 49 -8.31 4.65 2.85
N ALA A 50 -7.97 5.75 3.53
CA ALA A 50 -8.87 6.89 3.73
C ALA A 50 -9.22 7.58 2.39
N GLY A 51 -8.28 7.60 1.44
CA GLY A 51 -8.49 8.07 0.08
C GLY A 51 -9.23 7.09 -0.85
N GLY A 52 -9.74 5.98 -0.30
CA GLY A 52 -10.48 4.95 -1.05
C GLY A 52 -9.62 4.00 -1.89
N ASP A 53 -8.29 4.16 -1.87
CA ASP A 53 -7.37 3.30 -2.60
C ASP A 53 -6.97 2.08 -1.75
N LYS A 54 -7.88 1.11 -1.73
CA LYS A 54 -7.69 -0.17 -1.02
C LYS A 54 -6.46 -0.95 -1.51
N THR A 55 -6.08 -0.81 -2.77
CA THR A 55 -4.96 -1.54 -3.36
C THR A 55 -3.64 -0.99 -2.84
N ALA A 56 -3.46 0.33 -2.93
CA ALA A 56 -2.27 1.00 -2.41
C ALA A 56 -2.18 0.85 -0.87
N ALA A 57 -3.32 0.91 -0.17
CA ALA A 57 -3.38 0.64 1.26
C ALA A 57 -2.81 -0.73 1.62
N GLY A 58 -3.21 -1.78 0.88
CA GLY A 58 -2.70 -3.13 1.07
C GLY A 58 -1.20 -3.21 0.82
N GLU A 59 -0.70 -2.63 -0.27
CA GLU A 59 0.72 -2.65 -0.61
C GLU A 59 1.59 -1.95 0.46
N PHE A 60 1.20 -0.77 0.94
CA PHE A 60 1.95 -0.05 1.98
C PHE A 60 1.90 -0.74 3.33
N ILE A 61 0.74 -1.24 3.75
CA ILE A 61 0.63 -1.98 5.02
C ILE A 61 1.41 -3.29 4.98
N ASN A 62 1.43 -3.97 3.82
CA ASN A 62 2.25 -5.17 3.64
C ASN A 62 3.74 -4.83 3.71
N ARG A 63 4.16 -3.72 3.11
CA ARG A 63 5.55 -3.23 3.20
C ARG A 63 5.95 -2.88 4.64
N ALA A 64 5.05 -2.27 5.41
CA ALA A 64 5.27 -1.98 6.83
C ALA A 64 5.57 -3.25 7.63
N LEU A 65 4.74 -4.28 7.47
CA LEU A 65 4.90 -5.56 8.16
C LEU A 65 6.13 -6.34 7.67
N ALA A 66 6.47 -6.25 6.38
CA ALA A 66 7.65 -6.89 5.81
C ALA A 66 8.96 -6.26 6.30
N LEU A 67 8.96 -4.93 6.53
CA LEU A 67 10.14 -4.22 7.02
C LEU A 67 10.40 -4.48 8.49
N ASN A 68 9.37 -4.41 9.32
CA ASN A 68 9.48 -4.80 10.72
C ASN A 68 8.11 -5.23 11.25
N PRO A 69 7.80 -6.52 11.40
CA PRO A 69 6.48 -6.97 11.84
C PRO A 69 6.15 -6.61 13.32
N GLN A 70 7.11 -6.03 14.05
CA GLN A 70 6.99 -5.53 15.41
C GLN A 70 7.42 -4.06 15.52
N PHE A 71 7.27 -3.27 14.44
CA PHE A 71 7.59 -1.84 14.42
C PHE A 71 6.85 -1.05 15.51
N ASP A 72 5.68 -1.53 15.87
CA ASP A 72 4.86 -1.12 17.01
C ASP A 72 3.87 -2.24 17.28
N VAL A 73 3.77 -2.72 18.51
CA VAL A 73 2.90 -3.87 18.83
C VAL A 73 1.44 -3.57 18.48
N LEU A 74 0.97 -2.34 18.72
CA LEU A 74 -0.41 -1.93 18.46
C LEU A 74 -0.65 -1.69 16.97
N GLN A 75 0.24 -0.95 16.31
CA GLN A 75 0.07 -0.64 14.88
C GLN A 75 0.32 -1.86 13.99
N ALA A 76 1.24 -2.77 14.35
CA ALA A 76 1.45 -4.01 13.59
C ALA A 76 0.27 -4.97 13.70
N THR A 77 -0.42 -5.00 14.85
CA THR A 77 -1.67 -5.75 15.01
C THR A 77 -2.78 -5.14 14.15
N SER A 78 -2.91 -3.81 14.19
CA SER A 78 -3.86 -3.07 13.33
C SER A 78 -3.57 -3.30 11.84
N ALA A 79 -2.30 -3.25 11.43
CA ALA A 79 -1.84 -3.50 10.07
C ALA A 79 -2.33 -4.86 9.54
N ARG A 80 -2.16 -5.92 10.33
CA ARG A 80 -2.63 -7.26 9.96
C ARG A 80 -4.15 -7.31 9.77
N GLN A 81 -4.92 -6.74 10.71
CA GLN A 81 -6.38 -6.69 10.58
C GLN A 81 -6.83 -5.89 9.36
N ILE A 82 -6.14 -4.79 9.04
CA ILE A 82 -6.48 -3.98 7.87
C ILE A 82 -6.22 -4.77 6.59
N LEU A 83 -5.09 -5.47 6.49
CA LEU A 83 -4.80 -6.36 5.37
C LEU A 83 -5.88 -7.42 5.18
N GLU A 84 -6.31 -8.07 6.26
CA GLU A 84 -7.39 -9.06 6.22
C GLU A 84 -8.71 -8.44 5.71
N ASN A 85 -9.07 -7.25 6.19
CA ASN A 85 -10.27 -6.52 5.75
C ASN A 85 -10.19 -6.02 4.30
N LEU A 86 -8.99 -5.75 3.79
CA LEU A 86 -8.78 -5.35 2.39
C LEU A 86 -8.79 -6.55 1.44
N SER A 87 -8.54 -7.76 1.94
CA SER A 87 -8.54 -9.02 1.18
C SER A 87 -9.88 -9.74 1.13
N ARG A 88 -10.89 -9.26 1.87
CA ARG A 88 -12.28 -9.73 1.84
C ARG A 88 -13.13 -8.90 0.89
#